data_AF-A0A850B7L7-F1
#
_entry.id   AF-A0A850B7L7-F1
#
_cell.length_a   1.000
_cell.length_b   1.000
_cell.length_c   1.000
_cell.angle_alpha   90.00
_cell.angle_beta   90.00
_cell.angle_gamma   90.00
#
_symmetry.space_group_name_H-M   'P 1'
#
loop_
_entity.id
_entity.type
_entity.pdbx_description
1 polymer ?
#
loop_
_entity_poly.entity_id
_entity_poly.type
_entity_poly.pdbx_seq_one_letter_code
_entity_poly.pdbx_strand_id
1 'polypeptide(L)'
;SREAAARADAQRRAREAAERAAAVTGGTELVPRGSAPFFVSSGGPRETAYTETSSRGAPVTESQPPPSSVAAGSAYVLLASGIEPPMPRADVGIGFIWPSATGRDILRRVMASGPIVRRDDVVIHRMKLGSGLTDEIIYQAGGFSLKTSLSRRFSDLDEGRTELLKLARKKMQTGRLVPDTAVLSIQPEAGGGAWLWSVMPWLPTLHAIMEEAAQERDEAKLTEALVSYAEGAAEALIVAARQRLVLNVHPDNFARSRNDLYYVDDNIAAGTRIPDLGHAILQRCVDYAAFPSAVNSFITMFATYVGRSINRKLMEELGVDEAFASEANISPLARPAQEKLFRLLGR
;
A
#
# COMPACT_ATOMS: atom_id res chain seq x y z
N SER A 1 -34.28 25.82 21.95
CA SER A 1 -34.18 24.83 23.06
C SER A 1 -33.95 23.41 22.56
N ARG A 2 -34.76 22.85 21.64
CA ARG A 2 -34.57 21.47 21.12
C ARG A 2 -33.29 21.24 20.29
N GLU A 3 -32.89 22.18 19.44
CA GLU A 3 -31.65 22.04 18.65
C GLU A 3 -30.37 22.06 19.50
N ALA A 4 -30.35 22.88 20.56
CA ALA A 4 -29.21 22.93 21.47
C ALA A 4 -29.06 21.60 22.23
N ALA A 5 -30.17 20.98 22.64
CA ALA A 5 -30.16 19.66 23.26
C ALA A 5 -29.71 18.55 22.30
N ALA A 6 -30.14 18.62 21.03
CA ALA A 6 -29.71 17.66 20.00
C ALA A 6 -28.20 17.78 19.69
N ARG A 7 -27.67 19.01 19.62
CA ARG A 7 -26.22 19.26 19.44
C ARG A 7 -25.40 18.77 20.64
N ALA A 8 -25.88 18.99 21.87
CA ALA A 8 -25.21 18.52 23.07
C ALA A 8 -25.20 16.98 23.17
N ASP A 9 -26.29 16.31 22.79
CA ASP A 9 -26.34 14.84 22.77
C ASP A 9 -25.42 14.27 21.67
N ALA A 10 -25.37 14.90 20.49
CA ALA A 10 -24.46 14.51 19.42
C ALA A 10 -22.98 14.66 19.83
N GLN A 11 -22.61 15.78 20.48
CA GLN A 11 -21.26 16.00 21.00
C GLN A 11 -20.88 14.99 22.09
N ARG A 12 -21.81 14.64 22.99
CA ARG A 12 -21.58 13.61 24.01
C ARG A 12 -21.32 12.24 23.39
N ARG A 13 -22.13 11.83 22.40
CA ARG A 13 -21.93 10.55 21.69
C ARG A 13 -20.61 10.50 20.92
N ALA A 14 -20.24 11.61 20.27
CA ALA A 14 -18.95 11.71 19.57
C ALA A 14 -17.77 11.58 20.54
N ARG A 15 -17.86 12.21 21.72
CA ARG A 15 -16.83 12.11 22.77
C ARG A 15 -16.72 10.70 23.35
N GLU A 16 -17.84 10.05 23.65
CA GLU A 16 -17.87 8.66 24.13
C GLU A 16 -17.31 7.67 23.08
N ALA A 17 -17.59 7.90 21.79
CA ALA A 17 -17.02 7.09 20.72
C ALA A 17 -15.49 7.28 20.60
N ALA A 18 -15.00 8.52 20.71
CA ALA A 18 -13.58 8.83 20.70
C ALA A 18 -12.85 8.23 21.92
N GLU A 19 -13.45 8.30 23.12
CA GLU A 19 -12.91 7.70 24.35
C GLU A 19 -12.88 6.17 24.25
N ARG A 20 -13.89 5.53 23.65
CA ARG A 20 -13.86 4.08 23.39
C ARG A 20 -12.78 3.69 22.38
N ALA A 21 -12.59 4.48 21.31
CA ALA A 21 -11.52 4.25 20.34
C ALA A 21 -10.12 4.41 20.98
N ALA A 22 -9.96 5.37 21.87
CA ALA A 22 -8.72 5.57 22.63
C ALA A 22 -8.46 4.44 23.64
N ALA A 23 -9.50 3.92 24.32
CA ALA A 23 -9.37 2.81 25.26
C ALA A 23 -8.97 1.49 24.57
N VAL A 24 -9.37 1.28 23.31
CA VAL A 24 -8.98 0.10 22.53
C VAL A 24 -7.53 0.19 22.03
N THR A 25 -6.96 1.40 21.93
CA THR A 25 -5.56 1.62 21.50
C THR A 25 -4.56 1.80 22.65
N GLY A 26 -5.05 1.99 23.88
CA GLY A 26 -4.23 2.12 25.10
C GLY A 26 -3.85 0.77 25.71
N GLY A 27 -2.88 0.07 25.13
CA GLY A 27 -2.44 -1.21 25.69
C GLY A 27 -1.21 -1.86 25.04
N THR A 28 -0.31 -1.08 24.43
CA THR A 28 1.05 -1.55 24.13
C THR A 28 1.97 -0.34 24.04
N GLU A 29 2.63 -0.03 25.16
CA GLU A 29 3.72 0.93 25.19
C GLU A 29 4.91 0.28 24.46
N LEU A 30 5.05 0.59 23.16
CA LEU A 30 6.22 0.19 22.39
C LEU A 30 7.41 1.01 22.92
N VAL A 31 8.26 0.34 23.70
CA VAL A 31 9.56 0.87 24.12
C VAL A 31 10.34 1.30 22.86
N PRO A 32 10.80 2.56 22.76
CA PRO A 32 11.61 2.99 21.64
C PRO A 32 12.95 2.25 21.70
N ARG A 33 13.16 1.27 20.82
CA ARG A 33 14.48 0.67 20.63
C ARG A 33 15.35 1.64 19.85
N GLY A 34 16.41 2.09 20.50
CA GLY A 34 17.43 2.95 19.93
C GLY A 34 18.00 2.37 18.63
N SER A 35 18.18 3.25 17.66
CA SER A 35 18.84 3.00 16.39
C SER A 35 20.20 2.34 16.61
N ALA A 36 20.37 1.10 16.18
CA ALA A 36 21.69 0.47 16.14
C ALA A 36 22.52 1.10 15.01
N PRO A 37 23.81 1.41 15.24
CA PRO A 37 24.70 1.88 14.18
C PRO A 37 25.01 0.73 13.21
N PHE A 38 24.82 0.99 11.91
CA PHE A 38 25.26 0.10 10.83
C PHE A 38 26.79 0.05 10.80
N PHE A 39 27.35 -1.13 11.07
CA PHE A 39 28.77 -1.42 10.87
C PHE A 39 29.01 -1.68 9.38
N VAL A 40 29.77 -0.80 8.72
CA VAL A 40 30.27 -1.01 7.36
C VAL A 40 31.50 -1.90 7.45
N SER A 41 31.35 -3.18 7.09
CA SER A 41 32.48 -4.10 6.98
C SER A 41 33.15 -3.92 5.60
N SER A 42 34.30 -3.28 5.59
CA SER A 42 35.22 -3.20 4.44
C SER A 42 35.91 -4.55 4.21
N GLY A 43 35.40 -5.34 3.26
CA GLY A 43 36.04 -6.55 2.74
C GLY A 43 36.72 -6.28 1.40
N GLY A 44 38.03 -6.50 1.33
CA GLY A 44 38.88 -6.28 0.16
C GLY A 44 38.67 -7.27 -1.00
N PRO A 45 39.46 -7.12 -2.08
CA PRO A 45 39.19 -7.70 -3.38
C PRO A 45 39.59 -9.18 -3.44
N ARG A 46 38.73 -10.01 -4.06
CA ARG A 46 39.13 -11.32 -4.58
C ARG A 46 38.97 -11.30 -6.10
N GLU A 47 40.11 -11.24 -6.77
CA GLU A 47 40.27 -11.67 -8.15
C GLU A 47 39.98 -13.17 -8.25
N THR A 48 39.03 -13.53 -9.12
CA THR A 48 39.03 -14.83 -9.78
C THR A 48 38.61 -14.61 -11.22
N ALA A 49 39.56 -14.84 -12.13
CA ALA A 49 39.35 -14.90 -13.56
C ALA A 49 38.35 -16.00 -13.92
N TYR A 50 37.36 -15.66 -14.73
CA TYR A 50 36.52 -16.63 -15.43
C TYR A 50 36.70 -16.46 -16.93
N THR A 51 37.09 -17.56 -17.56
CA THR A 51 37.30 -17.74 -18.99
C THR A 51 35.97 -17.70 -19.73
N GLU A 52 35.92 -16.89 -20.79
CA GLU A 52 34.83 -16.82 -21.75
C GLU A 52 34.62 -18.18 -22.44
N THR A 53 33.38 -18.66 -22.43
CA THR A 53 32.92 -19.63 -23.44
C THR A 53 31.68 -19.06 -24.10
N SER A 54 31.91 -18.54 -25.31
CA SER A 54 30.93 -18.01 -26.23
C SER A 54 30.01 -19.13 -26.70
N SER A 55 28.69 -18.97 -26.51
CA SER A 55 27.66 -19.82 -27.10
C SER A 55 26.54 -18.92 -27.61
N ARG A 56 26.46 -18.80 -28.94
CA ARG A 56 25.38 -18.14 -29.69
C ARG A 56 24.06 -18.87 -29.44
N GLY A 57 23.15 -18.25 -28.70
CA GLY A 57 21.74 -18.66 -28.56
C GLY A 57 20.84 -17.79 -29.44
N ALA A 58 19.92 -18.44 -30.15
CA ALA A 58 18.92 -17.86 -31.05
C ALA A 58 17.87 -17.00 -30.28
N PRO A 59 17.17 -16.06 -30.97
CA PRO A 59 16.19 -15.20 -30.33
C PRO A 59 14.98 -16.00 -29.84
N VAL A 60 14.67 -15.89 -28.55
CA VAL A 60 13.43 -16.38 -27.95
C VAL A 60 12.34 -15.35 -28.20
N THR A 61 11.37 -15.69 -29.04
CA THR A 61 10.16 -14.91 -29.26
C THR A 61 9.28 -15.02 -28.02
N GLU A 62 9.28 -13.99 -27.18
CA GLU A 62 8.44 -13.87 -26.00
C GLU A 62 6.98 -13.64 -26.45
N SER A 63 6.18 -14.70 -26.39
CA SER A 63 4.77 -14.68 -26.79
C SER A 63 3.95 -14.01 -25.69
N GLN A 64 3.58 -12.75 -25.92
CA GLN A 64 2.73 -11.96 -25.04
C GLN A 64 1.28 -12.53 -25.10
N PRO A 65 0.66 -12.94 -23.97
CA PRO A 65 -0.72 -13.40 -24.00
C PRO A 65 -1.67 -12.22 -24.35
N PRO A 66 -2.77 -12.48 -25.07
CA PRO A 66 -3.70 -11.43 -25.47
C PRO A 66 -4.38 -10.79 -24.24
N PRO A 67 -4.69 -9.48 -24.29
CA PRO A 67 -5.40 -8.81 -23.21
C PRO A 67 -6.83 -9.39 -23.11
N SER A 68 -7.08 -10.15 -22.04
CA SER A 68 -8.41 -10.63 -21.71
C SER A 68 -9.34 -9.45 -21.40
N SER A 69 -10.36 -9.28 -22.24
CA SER A 69 -11.54 -8.47 -21.96
C SER A 69 -12.33 -9.13 -20.81
N VAL A 70 -12.26 -8.55 -19.61
CA VAL A 70 -13.00 -9.01 -18.43
C VAL A 70 -14.10 -8.00 -18.10
N ALA A 71 -15.34 -8.47 -18.14
CA ALA A 71 -16.56 -7.71 -17.89
C ALA A 71 -16.72 -7.30 -16.41
N ALA A 72 -17.31 -6.12 -16.20
CA ALA A 72 -17.67 -5.49 -14.91
C ALA A 72 -18.46 -6.43 -13.96
N GLY A 73 -17.95 -6.72 -12.74
CA GLY A 73 -18.71 -7.38 -11.66
C GLY A 73 -17.99 -8.19 -10.54
N SER A 74 -16.66 -8.29 -10.48
CA SER A 74 -15.93 -9.41 -9.84
C SER A 74 -16.24 -9.78 -8.37
N ALA A 75 -16.16 -8.89 -7.36
CA ALA A 75 -16.38 -9.36 -5.96
C ALA A 75 -17.84 -9.65 -5.60
N TYR A 76 -18.79 -9.01 -6.28
CA TYR A 76 -20.21 -9.41 -6.17
C TYR A 76 -20.44 -10.73 -6.90
N VAL A 77 -19.78 -10.94 -8.03
CA VAL A 77 -19.78 -12.23 -8.73
C VAL A 77 -19.17 -13.33 -7.85
N LEU A 78 -18.21 -13.02 -6.98
CA LEU A 78 -17.64 -13.99 -6.03
C LEU A 78 -18.61 -14.43 -4.94
N LEU A 79 -19.22 -13.48 -4.26
CA LEU A 79 -20.23 -13.80 -3.25
C LEU A 79 -21.47 -14.42 -3.91
N ALA A 80 -21.81 -14.00 -5.14
CA ALA A 80 -22.90 -14.57 -5.92
C ALA A 80 -22.56 -15.95 -6.52
N SER A 81 -21.28 -16.27 -6.75
CA SER A 81 -20.83 -17.60 -7.20
C SER A 81 -20.75 -18.61 -6.05
N GLY A 82 -21.03 -18.17 -4.82
CA GLY A 82 -21.03 -19.02 -3.63
C GLY A 82 -19.64 -19.41 -3.14
N ILE A 83 -18.58 -18.78 -3.67
CA ILE A 83 -17.20 -19.04 -3.26
C ILE A 83 -16.87 -18.10 -2.09
N GLU A 84 -17.11 -18.58 -0.87
CA GLU A 84 -16.74 -17.86 0.36
C GLU A 84 -15.38 -18.36 0.87
N PRO A 85 -14.36 -17.49 0.97
CA PRO A 85 -13.05 -17.91 1.44
C PRO A 85 -13.12 -18.28 2.93
N PRO A 86 -12.51 -19.40 3.36
CA PRO A 86 -12.48 -19.76 4.77
C PRO A 86 -11.72 -18.70 5.56
N MET A 87 -12.29 -18.24 6.69
CA MET A 87 -11.64 -17.27 7.57
C MET A 87 -10.27 -17.76 8.05
N PRO A 88 -9.25 -16.89 8.14
CA PRO A 88 -7.93 -17.29 8.59
C PRO A 88 -7.97 -17.68 10.07
N ARG A 89 -7.33 -18.79 10.41
CA ARG A 89 -7.28 -19.30 11.79
C ARG A 89 -5.87 -19.31 12.36
N ALA A 90 -5.77 -19.25 13.68
CA ALA A 90 -4.48 -19.24 14.38
C ALA A 90 -3.86 -20.64 14.57
N ASP A 91 -4.63 -21.71 14.33
CA ASP A 91 -4.23 -23.11 14.47
C ASP A 91 -3.56 -23.68 13.20
N VAL A 92 -3.23 -22.83 12.23
CA VAL A 92 -2.48 -23.24 11.03
C VAL A 92 -1.09 -23.77 11.38
N GLY A 93 -0.66 -24.77 10.61
CA GLY A 93 0.62 -25.44 10.77
C GLY A 93 1.82 -24.50 10.66
N ILE A 94 3.00 -24.97 11.08
CA ILE A 94 4.24 -24.21 10.95
C ILE A 94 4.52 -23.97 9.46
N GLY A 95 4.89 -22.73 9.11
CA GLY A 95 5.17 -22.34 7.73
C GLY A 95 3.96 -21.86 6.93
N PHE A 96 2.75 -21.90 7.49
CA PHE A 96 1.53 -21.38 6.88
C PHE A 96 1.08 -20.03 7.47
N ILE A 97 1.93 -19.41 8.28
CA ILE A 97 1.70 -18.11 8.90
C ILE A 97 3.02 -17.36 9.01
N TRP A 98 2.98 -16.06 8.77
CA TRP A 98 4.10 -15.14 8.96
C TRP A 98 3.61 -13.84 9.62
N PRO A 99 4.33 -13.28 10.62
CA PRO A 99 5.45 -13.89 11.33
C PRO A 99 5.00 -15.06 12.21
N SER A 100 5.81 -16.14 12.28
CA SER A 100 5.45 -17.34 13.05
C SER A 100 5.28 -17.10 14.56
N ALA A 101 6.03 -16.15 15.11
CA ALA A 101 6.08 -15.88 16.55
C ALA A 101 4.85 -15.12 17.05
N THR A 102 4.48 -14.03 16.38
CA THR A 102 3.42 -13.10 16.81
C THR A 102 2.12 -13.27 16.03
N GLY A 103 2.18 -13.84 14.82
CA GLY A 103 1.03 -13.89 13.92
C GLY A 103 -0.16 -14.68 14.48
N ARG A 104 0.11 -15.77 15.22
CA ARG A 104 -0.95 -16.59 15.83
C ARG A 104 -1.70 -15.81 16.91
N ASP A 105 -1.00 -15.04 17.72
CA ASP A 105 -1.61 -14.25 18.79
C ASP A 105 -2.47 -13.12 18.20
N ILE A 106 -2.01 -12.50 17.11
CA ILE A 106 -2.80 -11.52 16.35
C ILE A 106 -4.07 -12.18 15.79
N LEU A 107 -3.95 -13.32 15.09
CA LEU A 107 -5.13 -14.00 14.53
C LEU A 107 -6.14 -14.43 15.60
N ARG A 108 -5.71 -14.91 16.77
CA ARG A 108 -6.63 -15.23 17.88
C ARG A 108 -7.42 -13.99 18.32
N ARG A 109 -6.76 -12.84 18.48
CA ARG A 109 -7.43 -11.57 18.87
C ARG A 109 -8.39 -11.06 17.78
N VAL A 110 -7.96 -11.12 16.53
CA VAL A 110 -8.75 -10.72 15.35
C VAL A 110 -10.01 -11.58 15.26
N MET A 111 -9.88 -12.90 15.34
CA MET A 111 -11.02 -13.81 15.23
C MET A 111 -11.97 -13.72 16.44
N ALA A 112 -11.46 -13.47 17.65
CA ALA A 112 -12.28 -13.24 18.83
C ALA A 112 -13.14 -11.97 18.73
N SER A 113 -12.77 -11.01 17.87
CA SER A 113 -13.51 -9.77 17.66
C SER A 113 -14.72 -9.93 16.73
N GLY A 114 -14.87 -11.09 16.05
CA GLY A 114 -15.94 -11.36 15.11
C GLY A 114 -15.78 -10.58 13.79
N PRO A 115 -15.20 -11.19 12.73
CA PRO A 115 -15.05 -10.52 11.44
C PRO A 115 -16.39 -10.14 10.81
N ILE A 116 -16.49 -8.91 10.32
CA ILE A 116 -17.64 -8.36 9.62
C ILE A 116 -17.21 -8.01 8.20
N VAL A 117 -17.94 -8.48 7.20
CA VAL A 117 -17.73 -8.11 5.79
C VAL A 117 -17.95 -6.60 5.65
N ARG A 118 -16.95 -5.87 5.13
CA ARG A 118 -17.12 -4.45 4.78
C ARG A 118 -17.60 -4.34 3.35
N ARG A 119 -18.86 -3.93 3.18
CA ARG A 119 -19.46 -3.68 1.86
C ARG A 119 -19.21 -2.26 1.36
N ASP A 120 -19.01 -1.31 2.29
CA ASP A 120 -18.96 0.11 1.98
C ASP A 120 -17.67 0.49 1.24
N ASP A 121 -16.52 -0.07 1.63
CA ASP A 121 -15.22 0.19 0.98
C ASP A 121 -15.13 -0.43 -0.42
N VAL A 122 -15.86 -1.52 -0.66
CA VAL A 122 -15.89 -2.22 -1.95
C VAL A 122 -16.65 -1.41 -3.00
N VAL A 123 -17.58 -0.53 -2.61
CA VAL A 123 -18.44 0.21 -3.54
C VAL A 123 -17.91 1.62 -3.82
N ILE A 124 -17.33 2.30 -2.83
CA ILE A 124 -16.97 3.72 -2.93
C ILE A 124 -15.76 3.94 -3.86
N HIS A 125 -14.76 3.06 -3.83
CA HIS A 125 -13.56 3.20 -4.67
C HIS A 125 -13.71 2.66 -6.11
N ARG A 126 -14.79 1.90 -6.39
CA ARG A 126 -15.04 1.28 -7.70
C ARG A 126 -15.53 2.23 -8.78
N MET A 127 -16.06 3.40 -8.42
CA MET A 127 -16.77 4.25 -9.40
C MET A 127 -15.94 5.43 -9.92
N LYS A 128 -14.80 5.78 -9.31
CA LYS A 128 -14.10 7.03 -9.66
C LYS A 128 -12.75 6.87 -10.36
N LEU A 129 -12.07 5.74 -10.26
CA LEU A 129 -10.73 5.56 -10.83
C LEU A 129 -10.75 4.30 -11.69
N GLY A 130 -10.66 4.47 -13.01
CA GLY A 130 -10.89 3.44 -14.04
C GLY A 130 -9.90 2.27 -14.07
N SER A 131 -9.31 1.86 -12.95
CA SER A 131 -8.60 0.59 -12.84
C SER A 131 -9.61 -0.54 -12.60
N GLY A 132 -9.55 -1.58 -13.43
CA GLY A 132 -10.49 -2.70 -13.44
C GLY A 132 -10.83 -3.32 -12.07
N LEU A 133 -11.93 -4.07 -12.07
CA LEU A 133 -12.53 -4.71 -10.90
C LEU A 133 -11.47 -5.37 -10.00
N THR A 134 -11.36 -4.90 -8.78
CA THR A 134 -10.64 -5.66 -7.75
C THR A 134 -11.52 -6.82 -7.32
N ASP A 135 -10.97 -8.03 -7.44
CA ASP A 135 -11.49 -9.29 -6.90
C ASP A 135 -11.23 -9.42 -5.39
N GLU A 136 -10.85 -8.31 -4.75
CA GLU A 136 -10.55 -8.23 -3.33
C GLU A 136 -11.81 -8.38 -2.46
N ILE A 137 -11.65 -9.16 -1.40
CA ILE A 137 -12.62 -9.37 -0.34
C ILE A 137 -11.99 -8.86 0.95
N ILE A 138 -12.64 -7.88 1.57
CA ILE A 138 -12.15 -7.20 2.78
C ILE A 138 -13.13 -7.40 3.94
N TYR A 139 -12.59 -7.89 5.04
CA TYR A 139 -13.29 -7.98 6.33
C TYR A 139 -12.63 -7.02 7.31
N GLN A 140 -13.44 -6.50 8.24
CA GLN A 140 -12.93 -5.82 9.41
C GLN A 140 -13.21 -6.67 10.65
N ALA A 141 -12.21 -6.83 11.52
CA ALA A 141 -12.38 -7.46 12.81
C ALA A 141 -11.59 -6.69 13.87
N GLY A 142 -12.30 -6.02 14.77
CA GLY A 142 -11.69 -5.08 15.71
C GLY A 142 -10.92 -3.97 14.98
N GLY A 143 -9.66 -3.77 15.36
CA GLY A 143 -8.75 -2.80 14.75
C GLY A 143 -7.97 -3.32 13.55
N PHE A 144 -8.41 -4.39 12.88
CA PHE A 144 -7.69 -5.03 11.76
C PHE A 144 -8.56 -5.15 10.50
N SER A 145 -7.89 -5.02 9.35
CA SER A 145 -8.34 -5.43 8.02
C SER A 145 -7.87 -6.84 7.74
N LEU A 146 -8.75 -7.70 7.24
CA LEU A 146 -8.39 -8.99 6.63
C LEU A 146 -8.71 -8.90 5.14
N LYS A 147 -7.70 -9.11 4.29
CA LYS A 147 -7.81 -9.02 2.83
C LYS A 147 -7.47 -10.35 2.19
N THR A 148 -8.22 -10.71 1.16
CA THR A 148 -7.95 -11.85 0.26
C THR A 148 -8.57 -11.56 -1.12
N SER A 149 -8.36 -12.41 -2.11
CA SER A 149 -8.89 -12.25 -3.47
C SER A 149 -8.91 -13.58 -4.23
N LEU A 150 -9.59 -13.66 -5.38
CA LEU A 150 -9.54 -14.87 -6.22
C LEU A 150 -8.14 -15.18 -6.71
N SER A 151 -7.38 -14.14 -7.07
CA SER A 151 -5.97 -14.24 -7.42
C SER A 151 -5.08 -14.75 -6.27
N ARG A 152 -5.62 -14.85 -5.05
CA ARG A 152 -4.99 -15.42 -3.85
C ARG A 152 -5.59 -16.77 -3.44
N ARG A 153 -6.42 -17.36 -4.30
CA ARG A 153 -6.85 -18.75 -4.19
C ARG A 153 -5.92 -19.63 -5.02
N PHE A 154 -5.40 -20.66 -4.38
CA PHE A 154 -4.46 -21.62 -4.95
C PHE A 154 -5.10 -22.99 -5.07
N SER A 155 -4.67 -23.79 -6.05
CA SER A 155 -5.24 -25.11 -6.27
C SER A 155 -4.89 -26.09 -5.15
N ASP A 156 -3.78 -25.86 -4.46
CA ASP A 156 -3.32 -26.65 -3.33
C ASP A 156 -2.60 -25.82 -2.26
N LEU A 157 -2.34 -26.48 -1.14
CA LEU A 157 -1.78 -25.87 0.05
C LEU A 157 -0.29 -25.49 -0.10
N ASP A 158 0.49 -26.22 -0.90
CA ASP A 158 1.93 -26.00 -1.07
C ASP A 158 2.22 -24.84 -2.04
N GLU A 159 1.40 -24.68 -3.07
CA GLU A 159 1.40 -23.50 -3.94
C GLU A 159 1.13 -22.24 -3.11
N GLY A 160 0.05 -22.25 -2.32
CA GLY A 160 -0.28 -21.13 -1.45
C GLY A 160 0.83 -20.80 -0.44
N ARG A 161 1.47 -21.83 0.15
CA ARG A 161 2.63 -21.64 1.02
C ARG A 161 3.79 -20.96 0.30
N THR A 162 4.05 -21.34 -0.94
CA THR A 162 5.11 -20.75 -1.76
C THR A 162 4.85 -19.25 -1.99
N GLU A 163 3.62 -18.88 -2.32
CA GLU A 163 3.22 -17.48 -2.49
C GLU A 163 3.22 -16.68 -1.18
N LEU A 164 2.81 -17.29 -0.05
CA LEU A 164 2.96 -16.68 1.28
C LEU A 164 4.41 -16.30 1.56
N LEU A 165 5.36 -17.22 1.31
CA LEU A 165 6.77 -16.96 1.57
C LEU A 165 7.35 -15.91 0.63
N LYS A 166 6.93 -15.89 -0.64
CA LYS A 166 7.31 -14.83 -1.59
C LYS A 166 6.80 -13.46 -1.12
N LEU A 167 5.52 -13.35 -0.76
CA LEU A 167 4.93 -12.10 -0.28
C LEU A 167 5.54 -11.64 1.05
N ALA A 168 5.78 -12.56 1.99
CA ALA A 168 6.45 -12.27 3.25
C ALA A 168 7.85 -11.67 3.03
N ARG A 169 8.66 -12.25 2.13
CA ARG A 169 9.99 -11.71 1.80
C ARG A 169 9.90 -10.31 1.21
N LYS A 170 8.95 -10.08 0.29
CA LYS A 170 8.71 -8.75 -0.30
C LYS A 170 8.32 -7.73 0.78
N LYS A 171 7.39 -8.07 1.68
CA LYS A 171 7.00 -7.22 2.82
C LYS A 171 8.15 -6.98 3.81
N MET A 172 9.05 -7.93 4.01
CA MET A 172 10.25 -7.70 4.82
C MET A 172 11.21 -6.70 4.15
N GLN A 173 11.33 -6.76 2.83
CA GLN A 173 12.21 -5.88 2.06
C GLN A 173 11.69 -4.42 1.99
N THR A 174 10.38 -4.20 2.14
CA THR A 174 9.82 -2.84 2.26
C THR A 174 10.12 -2.17 3.60
N GLY A 175 10.65 -2.91 4.58
CA GLY A 175 11.15 -2.38 5.85
C GLY A 175 10.07 -1.70 6.66
N ARG A 176 10.32 -0.44 7.06
CA ARG A 176 9.46 0.34 7.96
C ARG A 176 8.04 0.60 7.42
N LEU A 177 7.83 0.42 6.12
CA LEU A 177 6.51 0.59 5.51
C LEU A 177 5.53 -0.54 5.86
N VAL A 178 5.99 -1.66 6.43
CA VAL A 178 5.09 -2.73 6.87
C VAL A 178 4.96 -2.66 8.39
N PRO A 179 3.72 -2.60 8.93
CA PRO A 179 3.54 -2.57 10.37
C PRO A 179 3.98 -3.89 10.99
N ASP A 180 4.59 -3.85 12.18
CA ASP A 180 5.06 -5.04 12.92
C ASP A 180 3.93 -6.01 13.30
N THR A 181 2.68 -5.54 13.21
CA THR A 181 1.46 -6.33 13.45
C THR A 181 0.85 -6.89 12.16
N ALA A 182 1.52 -6.77 11.01
CA ALA A 182 1.10 -7.42 9.78
C ALA A 182 1.23 -8.93 9.91
N VAL A 183 0.23 -9.66 9.43
CA VAL A 183 0.22 -11.12 9.39
C VAL A 183 -0.20 -11.60 8.01
N LEU A 184 0.49 -12.59 7.49
CA LEU A 184 0.08 -13.36 6.32
C LEU A 184 -0.25 -14.77 6.77
N SER A 185 -1.32 -15.36 6.24
CA SER A 185 -1.73 -16.72 6.58
C SER A 185 -2.31 -17.46 5.38
N ILE A 186 -1.98 -18.74 5.24
CA ILE A 186 -2.65 -19.63 4.29
C ILE A 186 -3.73 -20.42 5.03
N GLN A 187 -4.95 -20.38 4.51
CA GLN A 187 -6.08 -21.12 5.04
C GLN A 187 -6.54 -22.19 4.04
N PRO A 188 -6.48 -23.50 4.39
CA PRO A 188 -6.99 -24.55 3.52
C PRO A 188 -8.52 -24.46 3.37
N GLU A 189 -8.99 -24.79 2.17
CA GLU A 189 -10.38 -24.95 1.78
C GLU A 189 -10.77 -26.44 1.85
N ALA A 190 -12.03 -26.75 2.18
CA ALA A 190 -12.51 -28.14 2.29
C ALA A 190 -12.35 -28.96 0.99
N GLY A 191 -12.32 -28.30 -0.17
CA GLY A 191 -12.14 -28.92 -1.48
C GLY A 191 -10.69 -29.15 -1.90
N GLY A 192 -9.70 -28.94 -1.02
CA GLY A 192 -8.28 -29.15 -1.30
C GLY A 192 -7.49 -27.93 -1.77
N GLY A 193 -8.17 -26.82 -2.09
CA GLY A 193 -7.53 -25.53 -2.37
C GLY A 193 -7.05 -24.81 -1.11
N ALA A 194 -6.45 -23.63 -1.30
CA ALA A 194 -6.01 -22.79 -0.19
C ALA A 194 -6.13 -21.29 -0.50
N TRP A 195 -6.30 -20.47 0.52
CA TRP A 195 -6.45 -19.01 0.39
C TRP A 195 -5.37 -18.27 1.16
N LEU A 196 -4.74 -17.29 0.52
CA LEU A 196 -3.80 -16.37 1.16
C LEU A 196 -4.51 -15.13 1.71
N TRP A 197 -4.44 -14.99 3.02
CA TRP A 197 -4.94 -13.87 3.77
C TRP A 197 -3.82 -12.92 4.19
N SER A 198 -4.10 -11.63 4.09
CA SER A 198 -3.32 -10.57 4.74
C SER A 198 -4.13 -9.92 5.83
N VAL A 199 -3.58 -9.84 7.03
CA VAL A 199 -4.18 -9.21 8.20
C VAL A 199 -3.30 -8.05 8.62
N MET A 200 -3.82 -6.84 8.53
CA MET A 200 -3.09 -5.60 8.81
C MET A 200 -3.95 -4.68 9.68
N PRO A 201 -3.36 -3.73 10.43
CA PRO A 201 -4.14 -2.72 11.13
C PRO A 201 -5.12 -2.00 10.20
N TRP A 202 -6.33 -1.77 10.69
CA TRP A 202 -7.32 -0.95 10.00
C TRP A 202 -6.97 0.51 10.20
N LEU A 203 -6.34 1.12 9.19
CA LEU A 203 -5.89 2.51 9.21
C LEU A 203 -6.58 3.29 8.09
N PRO A 204 -6.94 4.57 8.32
CA PRO A 204 -7.44 5.43 7.26
C PRO A 204 -6.35 5.64 6.20
N THR A 205 -6.71 5.46 4.93
CA THR A 205 -5.78 5.71 3.82
C THR A 205 -5.53 7.21 3.67
N LEU A 206 -4.37 7.58 3.11
CA LEU A 206 -4.06 8.99 2.86
C LEU A 206 -5.09 9.62 1.92
N HIS A 207 -5.59 8.87 0.94
CA HIS A 207 -6.65 9.34 0.06
C HIS A 207 -7.95 9.66 0.83
N ALA A 208 -8.41 8.77 1.72
CA ALA A 208 -9.61 9.03 2.52
C ALA A 208 -9.45 10.28 3.40
N ILE A 209 -8.27 10.48 4.00
CA ILE A 209 -7.96 11.67 4.80
C ILE A 209 -7.97 12.95 3.94
N MET A 210 -7.41 12.89 2.71
CA MET A 210 -7.44 14.04 1.78
C MET A 210 -8.86 14.37 1.32
N GLU A 211 -9.66 13.37 0.97
CA GLU A 211 -11.06 13.58 0.56
C GLU A 211 -11.88 14.21 1.69
N GLU A 212 -11.75 13.71 2.92
CA GLU A 212 -12.40 14.27 4.10
C GLU A 212 -11.97 15.73 4.32
N ALA A 213 -10.66 16.01 4.33
CA ALA A 213 -10.14 17.37 4.51
C ALA A 213 -10.62 18.34 3.42
N ALA A 214 -10.66 17.90 2.16
CA ALA A 214 -11.15 18.71 1.05
C ALA A 214 -12.67 18.99 1.15
N GLN A 215 -13.47 18.01 1.58
CA GLN A 215 -14.90 18.19 1.83
C GLN A 215 -15.17 19.16 2.98
N GLU A 216 -14.37 19.08 4.04
CA GLU A 216 -14.41 19.98 5.21
C GLU A 216 -13.82 21.37 4.91
N ARG A 217 -13.16 21.54 3.77
CA ARG A 217 -12.35 22.72 3.40
C ARG A 217 -11.26 23.05 4.43
N ASP A 218 -10.72 22.03 5.09
CA ASP A 218 -9.59 22.16 6.02
C ASP A 218 -8.27 22.05 5.24
N GLU A 219 -7.76 23.19 4.76
CA GLU A 219 -6.52 23.24 3.99
C GLU A 219 -5.29 22.79 4.81
N ALA A 220 -5.31 22.95 6.14
CA ALA A 220 -4.19 22.53 6.99
C ALA A 220 -4.13 21.00 7.07
N LYS A 221 -5.26 20.34 7.33
CA LYS A 221 -5.39 18.88 7.32
C LYS A 221 -5.07 18.29 5.95
N LEU A 222 -5.54 18.93 4.87
CA LEU A 222 -5.21 18.52 3.50
C LEU A 222 -3.71 18.66 3.20
N THR A 223 -3.08 19.74 3.68
CA THR A 223 -1.63 19.94 3.55
C THR A 223 -0.86 18.81 4.25
N GLU A 224 -1.22 18.46 5.49
CA GLU A 224 -0.58 17.37 6.23
C GLU A 224 -0.72 16.02 5.51
N ALA A 225 -1.92 15.71 5.00
CA ALA A 225 -2.19 14.47 4.27
C ALA A 225 -1.39 14.40 2.96
N LEU A 226 -1.34 15.48 2.18
CA LEU A 226 -0.56 15.55 0.95
C LEU A 226 0.95 15.47 1.22
N VAL A 227 1.46 16.11 2.27
CA VAL A 227 2.88 15.99 2.66
C VAL A 227 3.21 14.55 3.07
N SER A 228 2.31 13.88 3.80
CA SER A 228 2.45 12.46 4.14
C SER A 228 2.50 11.58 2.88
N TYR A 229 1.70 11.93 1.88
CA TYR A 229 1.69 11.22 0.60
C TYR A 229 2.97 11.44 -0.20
N ALA A 230 3.50 12.66 -0.21
CA ALA A 230 4.81 12.96 -0.79
C ALA A 230 5.92 12.09 -0.16
N GLU A 231 5.92 11.91 1.17
CA GLU A 231 6.84 11.01 1.85
C GLU A 231 6.65 9.56 1.36
N GLY A 232 5.41 9.06 1.29
CA GLY A 232 5.15 7.68 0.86
C GLY A 232 5.53 7.38 -0.58
N ALA A 233 5.24 8.30 -1.50
CA ALA A 233 5.66 8.16 -2.88
C ALA A 233 7.19 8.19 -3.03
N ALA A 234 7.88 9.04 -2.27
CA ALA A 234 9.34 9.07 -2.26
C ALA A 234 9.93 7.78 -1.67
N GLU A 235 9.36 7.25 -0.58
CA GLU A 235 9.75 5.96 -0.01
C GLU A 235 9.53 4.80 -0.99
N ALA A 236 8.43 4.80 -1.75
CA ALA A 236 8.21 3.82 -2.81
C ALA A 236 9.28 3.87 -3.90
N LEU A 237 9.73 5.06 -4.31
CA LEU A 237 10.84 5.22 -5.25
C LEU A 237 12.17 4.72 -4.67
N ILE A 238 12.42 4.95 -3.37
CA ILE A 238 13.61 4.45 -2.67
C ILE A 238 13.59 2.92 -2.61
N VAL A 239 12.44 2.32 -2.31
CA VAL A 239 12.24 0.87 -2.30
C VAL A 239 12.48 0.29 -3.70
N ALA A 240 11.95 0.91 -4.75
CA ALA A 240 12.20 0.50 -6.15
C ALA A 240 13.69 0.57 -6.50
N ALA A 241 14.37 1.65 -6.15
CA ALA A 241 15.79 1.84 -6.43
C ALA A 241 16.69 0.84 -5.68
N ARG A 242 16.44 0.62 -4.39
CA ARG A 242 17.34 -0.13 -3.51
C ARG A 242 17.03 -1.63 -3.46
N GLN A 243 15.74 -1.98 -3.48
CA GLN A 243 15.27 -3.35 -3.28
C GLN A 243 14.75 -3.99 -4.56
N ARG A 244 14.67 -3.23 -5.67
CA ARG A 244 14.05 -3.67 -6.92
C ARG A 244 12.62 -4.19 -6.70
N LEU A 245 11.87 -3.49 -5.85
CA LEU A 245 10.47 -3.75 -5.59
C LEU A 245 9.63 -2.54 -6.00
N VAL A 246 8.60 -2.78 -6.78
CA VAL A 246 7.66 -1.78 -7.24
C VAL A 246 6.45 -1.79 -6.33
N LEU A 247 6.22 -0.64 -5.67
CA LEU A 247 5.01 -0.37 -4.89
C LEU A 247 4.09 0.52 -5.72
N ASN A 248 2.79 0.24 -5.68
CA ASN A 248 1.81 1.09 -6.33
C ASN A 248 1.66 2.40 -5.53
N VAL A 249 2.02 3.51 -6.15
CA VAL A 249 2.08 4.84 -5.53
C VAL A 249 0.72 5.53 -5.39
N HIS A 250 -0.41 4.84 -5.60
CA HIS A 250 -1.72 5.42 -5.35
C HIS A 250 -1.90 5.77 -3.85
N PRO A 251 -2.49 6.91 -3.48
CA PRO A 251 -2.64 7.31 -2.08
C PRO A 251 -3.54 6.39 -1.23
N ASP A 252 -4.35 5.52 -1.85
CA ASP A 252 -5.09 4.48 -1.13
C ASP A 252 -4.18 3.38 -0.55
N ASN A 253 -2.99 3.22 -1.09
CA ASN A 253 -2.06 2.18 -0.67
C ASN A 253 -1.16 2.63 0.48
N PHE A 254 -1.31 3.88 0.93
CA PHE A 254 -0.59 4.42 2.06
C PHE A 254 -1.57 4.80 3.16
N ALA A 255 -1.18 4.52 4.40
CA ALA A 255 -1.92 4.92 5.58
C ALA A 255 -0.97 5.52 6.61
N ARG A 256 -1.48 6.42 7.44
CA ARG A 256 -0.73 7.03 8.52
C ARG A 256 -1.33 6.63 9.86
N SER A 257 -0.47 6.28 10.80
CA SER A 257 -0.85 6.08 12.20
C SER A 257 0.10 6.87 13.07
N ARG A 258 -0.41 7.90 13.75
CA ARG A 258 0.41 8.85 14.52
C ARG A 258 1.50 9.45 13.62
N ASN A 259 2.76 9.07 13.85
CA ASN A 259 3.93 9.57 13.12
C ASN A 259 4.48 8.57 12.10
N ASP A 260 3.91 7.37 12.02
CA ASP A 260 4.39 6.31 11.14
C ASP A 260 3.57 6.23 9.85
N LEU A 261 4.26 5.94 8.76
CA LEU A 261 3.70 5.76 7.44
C LEU A 261 3.81 4.27 7.04
N TYR A 262 2.70 3.70 6.60
CA TYR A 262 2.62 2.30 6.19
C TYR A 262 2.11 2.15 4.76
N TYR A 263 2.63 1.13 4.08
CA TYR A 263 2.10 0.60 2.83
C TYR A 263 1.12 -0.54 3.15
N VAL A 264 -0.15 -0.35 2.81
CA VAL A 264 -1.28 -1.23 3.23
C VAL A 264 -1.81 -2.13 2.11
N ASP A 265 -1.16 -2.09 0.95
CA ASP A 265 -1.44 -2.97 -0.18
C ASP A 265 -0.50 -4.19 -0.14
N ASP A 266 -0.90 -5.24 -0.84
CA ASP A 266 -0.15 -6.46 -1.02
C ASP A 266 0.34 -6.67 -2.44
N ASN A 267 -0.06 -5.81 -3.39
CA ASN A 267 0.51 -5.80 -4.72
C ASN A 267 1.92 -5.19 -4.68
N ILE A 268 2.91 -6.09 -4.56
CA ILE A 268 4.33 -5.75 -4.56
C ILE A 268 4.98 -6.51 -5.72
N ALA A 269 5.32 -5.80 -6.78
CA ALA A 269 5.96 -6.37 -7.96
C ALA A 269 7.49 -6.28 -7.85
N ALA A 270 8.21 -7.08 -8.63
CA ALA A 270 9.64 -6.91 -8.80
C ALA A 270 9.89 -5.91 -9.93
N GLY A 271 10.90 -5.05 -9.80
CA GLY A 271 11.27 -4.07 -10.82
C GLY A 271 11.78 -2.76 -10.25
N THR A 272 12.06 -1.82 -11.13
CA THR A 272 12.55 -0.47 -10.77
C THR A 272 11.62 0.64 -11.25
N ARG A 273 10.78 0.38 -12.26
CA ARG A 273 9.86 1.39 -12.80
C ARG A 273 8.52 1.29 -12.09
N ILE A 274 8.03 2.42 -11.58
CA ILE A 274 6.73 2.52 -10.93
C ILE A 274 5.67 2.86 -12.00
N PRO A 275 4.70 1.96 -12.27
CA PRO A 275 3.60 2.24 -13.18
C PRO A 275 2.83 3.49 -12.73
N ASP A 276 2.41 4.29 -13.69
CA ASP A 276 1.52 5.45 -13.48
C ASP A 276 2.02 6.46 -12.44
N LEU A 277 3.34 6.49 -12.16
CA LEU A 277 3.95 7.43 -11.22
C LEU A 277 3.57 8.89 -11.55
N GLY A 278 3.63 9.24 -12.82
CA GLY A 278 3.30 10.59 -13.28
C GLY A 278 1.86 10.96 -12.95
N HIS A 279 0.93 10.09 -13.31
CA HIS A 279 -0.49 10.23 -13.01
C HIS A 279 -0.73 10.35 -11.51
N ALA A 280 -0.24 9.40 -10.71
CA ALA A 280 -0.48 9.36 -9.27
C ALA A 280 -0.03 10.65 -8.55
N ILE A 281 1.10 11.23 -8.95
CA ILE A 281 1.63 12.46 -8.34
C ILE A 281 0.95 13.71 -8.89
N LEU A 282 0.91 13.86 -10.22
CA LEU A 282 0.46 15.12 -10.83
C LEU A 282 -1.07 15.27 -10.77
N GLN A 283 -1.83 14.18 -10.82
CA GLN A 283 -3.29 14.22 -10.71
C GLN A 283 -3.73 14.85 -9.38
N ARG A 284 -3.00 14.63 -8.27
CA ARG A 284 -3.32 15.27 -6.98
C ARG A 284 -3.18 16.79 -6.99
N CYS A 285 -2.28 17.32 -7.82
CA CYS A 285 -2.18 18.77 -8.01
C CYS A 285 -3.40 19.33 -8.75
N VAL A 286 -3.99 18.54 -9.66
CA VAL A 286 -5.20 18.89 -10.39
C VAL A 286 -6.44 18.76 -9.49
N ASP A 287 -6.58 17.63 -8.79
CA ASP A 287 -7.74 17.35 -7.93
C ASP A 287 -7.88 18.38 -6.81
N TYR A 288 -6.77 18.86 -6.27
CA TYR A 288 -6.75 19.82 -5.17
C TYR A 288 -6.30 21.23 -5.58
N ALA A 289 -6.46 21.60 -6.86
CA ALA A 289 -6.07 22.91 -7.38
C ALA A 289 -6.75 24.11 -6.66
N ALA A 290 -7.89 23.88 -6.00
CA ALA A 290 -8.56 24.86 -5.15
C ALA A 290 -7.84 25.17 -3.82
N PHE A 291 -6.80 24.39 -3.47
CA PHE A 291 -6.02 24.50 -2.24
C PHE A 291 -4.54 24.75 -2.55
N PRO A 292 -4.18 25.94 -3.07
CA PRO A 292 -2.87 26.19 -3.64
C PRO A 292 -1.71 26.08 -2.62
N SER A 293 -1.95 26.35 -1.34
CA SER A 293 -0.90 26.22 -0.32
C SER A 293 -0.59 24.76 -0.02
N ALA A 294 -1.62 23.90 0.00
CA ALA A 294 -1.49 22.46 0.17
C ALA A 294 -0.76 21.83 -1.02
N VAL A 295 -1.17 22.16 -2.26
CA VAL A 295 -0.51 21.68 -3.49
C VAL A 295 0.94 22.16 -3.59
N ASN A 296 1.22 23.41 -3.21
CA ASN A 296 2.58 23.93 -3.16
C ASN A 296 3.46 23.14 -2.19
N SER A 297 2.96 22.89 -0.98
CA SER A 297 3.68 22.13 0.06
C SER A 297 3.93 20.70 -0.38
N PHE A 298 2.95 20.05 -1.01
CA PHE A 298 3.08 18.72 -1.59
C PHE A 298 4.25 18.63 -2.58
N ILE A 299 4.28 19.49 -3.61
CA ILE A 299 5.31 19.48 -4.65
C ILE A 299 6.69 19.74 -4.04
N THR A 300 6.79 20.72 -3.13
CA THR A 300 8.05 21.07 -2.47
C THR A 300 8.57 19.93 -1.60
N MET A 301 7.71 19.29 -0.82
CA MET A 301 8.11 18.18 0.05
C MET A 301 8.48 16.94 -0.77
N PHE A 302 7.72 16.61 -1.81
CA PHE A 302 8.05 15.50 -2.71
C PHE A 302 9.43 15.70 -3.36
N ALA A 303 9.67 16.89 -3.94
CA ALA A 303 10.97 17.22 -4.51
C ALA A 303 12.11 17.13 -3.47
N THR A 304 11.85 17.57 -2.24
CA THR A 304 12.81 17.51 -1.14
C THR A 304 13.15 16.06 -0.75
N TYR A 305 12.14 15.19 -0.58
CA TYR A 305 12.37 13.79 -0.20
C TYR A 305 13.10 13.01 -1.31
N VAL A 306 12.68 13.20 -2.56
CA VAL A 306 13.33 12.58 -3.73
C VAL A 306 14.76 13.08 -3.88
N GLY A 307 14.97 14.41 -3.87
CA GLY A 307 16.29 15.01 -4.07
C GLY A 307 17.30 14.66 -2.97
N ARG A 308 16.86 14.36 -1.75
CA ARG A 308 17.73 13.88 -0.66
C ARG A 308 18.12 12.41 -0.78
N SER A 309 17.30 11.60 -1.45
CA SER A 309 17.40 10.13 -1.35
C SER A 309 17.77 9.46 -2.67
N ILE A 310 17.51 10.12 -3.80
CA ILE A 310 17.63 9.58 -5.15
C ILE A 310 18.44 10.55 -5.99
N ASN A 311 19.62 10.12 -6.42
CA ASN A 311 20.45 10.93 -7.31
C ASN A 311 19.90 10.94 -8.75
N ARG A 312 20.46 11.81 -9.58
CA ARG A 312 20.09 11.96 -11.00
C ARG A 312 20.06 10.65 -11.79
N LYS A 313 21.10 9.83 -11.63
CA LYS A 313 21.21 8.55 -12.35
C LYS A 313 20.09 7.59 -11.94
N LEU A 314 19.79 7.51 -10.65
CA LEU A 314 18.68 6.68 -10.16
C LEU A 314 17.32 7.20 -10.66
N MET A 315 17.10 8.52 -10.71
CA MET A 315 15.86 9.07 -11.29
C MET A 315 15.66 8.65 -12.75
N GLU A 316 16.74 8.63 -13.55
CA GLU A 316 16.73 8.18 -14.94
C GLU A 316 16.45 6.67 -15.03
N GLU A 317 17.08 5.84 -14.19
CA GLU A 317 16.83 4.39 -14.12
C GLU A 317 15.40 4.03 -13.69
N LEU A 318 14.82 4.83 -12.78
CA LEU A 318 13.44 4.69 -12.30
C LEU A 318 12.40 5.21 -13.32
N GLY A 319 12.84 5.94 -14.36
CA GLY A 319 11.95 6.52 -15.37
C GLY A 319 11.10 7.69 -14.84
N VAL A 320 11.56 8.42 -13.82
CA VAL A 320 10.80 9.50 -13.18
C VAL A 320 10.51 10.63 -14.15
N ASP A 321 11.52 11.08 -14.91
CA ASP A 321 11.39 12.19 -15.85
C ASP A 321 10.42 11.82 -17.00
N GLU A 322 10.54 10.60 -17.53
CA GLU A 322 9.65 10.05 -18.57
C GLU A 322 8.20 9.97 -18.08
N ALA A 323 7.99 9.47 -16.86
CA ALA A 323 6.65 9.35 -16.28
C ALA A 323 5.97 10.73 -16.11
N PHE A 324 6.69 11.74 -15.60
CA PHE A 324 6.14 13.09 -15.47
C PHE A 324 5.92 13.77 -16.83
N ALA A 325 6.81 13.56 -17.80
CA ALA A 325 6.65 14.07 -19.16
C ALA A 325 5.41 13.50 -19.85
N SER A 326 5.20 12.19 -19.75
CA SER A 326 4.05 11.50 -20.33
C SER A 326 2.74 12.04 -19.77
N GLU A 327 2.62 12.15 -18.45
CA GLU A 327 1.37 12.60 -17.81
C GLU A 327 1.00 14.05 -18.15
N ALA A 328 1.98 14.97 -18.18
CA ALA A 328 1.71 16.37 -18.49
C ALA A 328 1.29 16.59 -19.96
N ASN A 329 1.61 15.64 -20.85
CA ASN A 329 1.08 15.65 -22.21
C ASN A 329 -0.39 15.22 -22.25
N ILE A 330 -0.79 14.32 -21.35
CA ILE A 330 -2.17 13.83 -21.24
C ILE A 330 -3.06 14.87 -20.52
N SER A 331 -2.55 15.51 -19.46
CA SER A 331 -3.27 16.49 -18.65
C SER A 331 -2.58 17.86 -18.67
N PRO A 332 -2.98 18.80 -19.54
CA PRO A 332 -2.38 20.15 -19.59
C PRO A 332 -2.48 20.92 -18.27
N LEU A 333 -3.48 20.61 -17.43
CA LEU A 333 -3.66 21.22 -16.11
C LEU A 333 -2.54 20.84 -15.12
N ALA A 334 -1.86 19.71 -15.35
CA ALA A 334 -0.72 19.27 -14.54
C ALA A 334 0.59 19.99 -14.86
N ARG A 335 0.69 20.69 -16.00
CA ARG A 335 1.95 21.28 -16.50
C ARG A 335 2.61 22.26 -15.52
N PRO A 336 1.90 23.20 -14.85
CA PRO A 336 2.54 24.10 -13.90
C PRO A 336 3.17 23.37 -12.71
N ALA A 337 2.54 22.29 -12.24
CA ALA A 337 3.07 21.46 -11.15
C ALA A 337 4.31 20.69 -11.60
N GLN A 338 4.28 20.12 -12.80
CA GLN A 338 5.40 19.43 -13.42
C GLN A 338 6.62 20.35 -13.61
N GLU A 339 6.45 21.53 -14.21
CA GLU A 339 7.53 22.49 -14.43
C GLU A 339 8.19 22.90 -13.11
N LYS A 340 7.37 23.11 -12.07
CA LYS A 340 7.85 23.42 -10.73
C LYS A 340 8.65 22.26 -10.14
N LEU A 341 8.16 21.03 -10.27
CA LEU A 341 8.83 19.84 -9.77
C LEU A 341 10.19 19.66 -10.45
N PHE A 342 10.27 19.78 -11.78
CA PHE A 342 11.54 19.73 -12.51
C PHE A 342 12.53 20.81 -12.05
N ARG A 343 12.07 22.06 -11.88
CA ARG A 343 12.92 23.13 -11.35
C ARG A 343 13.48 22.80 -9.97
N LEU A 344 12.66 22.29 -9.06
CA LEU A 344 13.08 21.92 -7.70
C LEU A 344 14.03 20.71 -7.69
N LEU A 345 13.92 19.82 -8.67
CA LEU A 345 14.83 18.69 -8.87
C LEU A 345 16.10 19.07 -9.67
N GLY A 346 16.23 20.32 -10.10
CA GLY A 346 17.37 20.82 -10.88
C GLY A 346 17.41 20.29 -12.32
N ARG A 347 16.23 20.15 -12.95
CA ARG A 347 16.03 19.66 -14.32
C ARG A 347 15.65 20.76 -15.30
#